data_AF-A0A938JNA5-F1
#
_entry.id   AF-A0A938JNA5-F1
#
_cell.length_a   1.000
_cell.length_b   1.000
_cell.length_c   1.000
_cell.angle_alpha   90.00
_cell.angle_beta   90.00
_cell.angle_gamma   90.00
#
_symmetry.space_group_name_H-M   'P 1'
#
loop_
_entity.id
_entity.type
_entity.pdbx_description
1 polymer ?
#
loop_
_entity_poly.entity_id
_entity_poly.type
_entity_poly.pdbx_seq_one_letter_code
_entity_poly.pdbx_strand_id
1 'polypeptide(L)'
;VEGQFIGKNLIDKLRELGISGKKVVILNDTVASLLAGMSAFPERQYSSFIGLILGTGMNASYIERNSEIRNSDVSSLNQDGYQIINIEAGNFGKGQRGEIDLEFNRKTLEPDQYTYEKMFSGAYLGGIAGEVVKFALRDGIFSEGFSKAFSDTLILESKDIDDYLYFPPRCASMSGLLKAMDNEDRIKLYYIFDNLIERAAIFVSVVLSSAVIKSSKAIDPCYPVCITAEGSSFYKMKNFYSRVDRYMQKILGERGIYHYEINRVENAILCGAAMAGLVG
;
A
#
# COMPACT_ATOMS: atom_id res chain seq x y z
N VAL A 1 19.44 2.20 -21.08
CA VAL A 1 20.62 3.05 -20.79
C VAL A 1 20.29 3.88 -19.57
N GLU A 2 21.03 3.71 -18.48
CA GLU A 2 20.86 4.51 -17.26
C GLU A 2 21.36 5.94 -17.46
N GLY A 3 20.78 6.91 -16.74
CA GLY A 3 21.18 8.32 -16.80
C GLY A 3 20.64 9.14 -17.99
N GLN A 4 19.68 8.61 -18.75
CA GLN A 4 19.07 9.33 -19.88
C GLN A 4 17.65 9.82 -19.56
N PHE A 5 17.26 10.95 -20.17
CA PHE A 5 15.91 11.50 -20.07
C PHE A 5 14.92 10.68 -20.91
N ILE A 6 14.10 9.88 -20.24
CA ILE A 6 13.10 9.00 -20.87
C ILE A 6 12.16 9.77 -21.81
N GLY A 7 11.64 10.92 -21.38
CA GLY A 7 10.72 11.72 -22.18
C GLY A 7 11.35 12.27 -23.46
N LYS A 8 12.62 12.70 -23.40
CA LYS A 8 13.37 13.17 -24.59
C LYS A 8 13.55 12.04 -25.59
N ASN A 9 14.02 10.88 -25.12
CA ASN A 9 14.24 9.72 -25.98
C ASN A 9 12.95 9.26 -26.68
N LEU A 10 11.82 9.28 -25.98
CA LEU A 10 10.52 8.96 -26.57
C LEU A 10 10.11 9.97 -27.65
N ILE A 11 10.26 11.27 -27.37
CA ILE A 11 9.94 12.34 -28.34
C ILE A 11 10.84 12.23 -29.58
N ASP A 12 12.14 12.03 -29.40
CA ASP A 12 13.09 11.89 -30.51
C ASP A 12 12.73 10.67 -31.37
N LYS A 13 12.35 9.54 -30.75
CA LYS A 13 11.89 8.38 -31.51
C LYS A 13 10.57 8.61 -32.26
N LEU A 14 9.63 9.34 -31.66
CA LEU A 14 8.38 9.71 -32.34
C LEU A 14 8.65 10.61 -33.56
N ARG A 15 9.61 11.54 -33.45
CA ARG A 15 10.02 12.41 -34.56
C ARG A 15 10.63 11.62 -35.72
N GLU A 16 11.47 10.62 -35.43
CA GLU A 16 12.00 9.71 -36.47
C GLU A 16 10.90 8.98 -37.24
N LEU A 17 9.76 8.70 -36.58
CA LEU A 17 8.58 8.09 -37.18
C LEU A 17 7.65 9.12 -37.88
N GLY A 18 8.06 10.38 -38.00
CA GLY A 18 7.27 11.45 -38.60
C GLY A 18 6.17 12.02 -37.68
N ILE A 19 6.16 11.66 -36.40
CA ILE A 19 5.17 12.14 -35.42
C ILE A 19 5.77 13.30 -34.62
N SER A 20 5.22 14.50 -34.82
CA SER A 20 5.67 15.73 -34.16
C SER A 20 4.59 16.32 -33.23
N GLY A 21 4.96 17.35 -32.46
CA GLY A 21 4.02 18.09 -31.61
C GLY A 21 3.50 17.34 -30.37
N LYS A 22 4.17 16.25 -29.96
CA LYS A 22 3.78 15.49 -28.75
C LYS A 22 4.45 16.06 -27.50
N LYS A 23 3.71 16.06 -26.40
CA LYS A 23 4.21 16.28 -25.04
C LYS A 23 4.32 14.93 -24.32
N VAL A 24 5.26 14.84 -23.39
CA VAL A 24 5.41 13.67 -22.52
C VAL A 24 5.34 14.12 -21.08
N VAL A 25 4.49 13.45 -20.30
CA VAL A 25 4.42 13.61 -18.85
C VAL A 25 4.86 12.28 -18.24
N ILE A 26 5.72 12.36 -17.22
CA ILE A 26 6.17 11.22 -16.43
C ILE A 26 5.58 11.38 -15.04
N LEU A 27 4.92 10.34 -14.55
CA LEU A 27 4.30 10.34 -13.23
C LEU A 27 4.39 8.95 -12.61
N ASN A 28 4.35 8.92 -11.27
CA ASN A 28 4.22 7.69 -10.50
C ASN A 28 2.75 7.20 -10.49
N ASP A 29 2.56 5.90 -10.29
CA ASP A 29 1.24 5.25 -10.25
C ASP A 29 0.32 5.80 -9.14
N THR A 30 0.85 6.12 -7.96
CA THR A 30 0.05 6.76 -6.90
C THR A 30 -0.40 8.17 -7.30
N VAL A 31 0.40 8.90 -8.08
CA VAL A 31 0.03 10.22 -8.63
C VAL A 31 -1.08 10.04 -9.66
N ALA A 32 -0.99 9.02 -10.51
CA ALA A 32 -2.05 8.69 -11.46
C ALA A 32 -3.35 8.31 -10.72
N SER A 33 -3.27 7.48 -9.68
CA SER A 33 -4.42 7.11 -8.85
C SER A 33 -5.10 8.35 -8.24
N LEU A 34 -4.33 9.29 -7.71
CA LEU A 34 -4.83 10.57 -7.20
C LEU A 34 -5.55 11.39 -8.29
N LEU A 35 -4.92 11.57 -9.45
CA LEU A 35 -5.49 12.32 -10.58
C LEU A 35 -6.78 11.68 -11.11
N ALA A 36 -6.87 10.34 -11.09
CA ALA A 36 -8.09 9.65 -11.46
C ALA A 36 -9.25 10.01 -10.53
N GLY A 37 -8.99 10.06 -9.21
CA GLY A 37 -9.95 10.51 -8.21
C GLY A 37 -10.47 11.93 -8.46
N MET A 38 -9.61 12.83 -8.94
CA MET A 38 -9.98 14.20 -9.30
C MET A 38 -10.98 14.26 -10.48
N SER A 39 -10.90 13.31 -11.41
CA SER A 39 -11.77 13.26 -12.59
C SER A 39 -13.01 12.36 -12.44
N ALA A 40 -12.99 11.42 -11.50
CA ALA A 40 -13.97 10.33 -11.46
C ALA A 40 -15.34 10.73 -10.89
N PHE A 41 -15.41 11.83 -10.14
CA PHE A 41 -16.59 12.19 -9.36
C PHE A 41 -17.04 13.65 -9.62
N PRO A 42 -17.52 13.99 -10.82
CA PRO A 42 -17.88 15.36 -11.17
C PRO A 42 -19.02 15.94 -10.30
N GLU A 43 -19.90 15.08 -9.79
CA GLU A 43 -21.03 15.45 -8.92
C GLU A 43 -20.65 15.55 -7.43
N ARG A 44 -19.40 15.21 -7.05
CA ARG A 44 -18.94 15.24 -5.66
C ARG A 44 -17.75 16.19 -5.52
N GLN A 45 -17.91 17.19 -4.67
CA GLN A 45 -16.84 18.13 -4.36
C GLN A 45 -15.99 17.60 -3.20
N TYR A 46 -14.67 17.71 -3.35
CA TYR A 46 -13.68 17.28 -2.35
C TYR A 46 -12.72 18.42 -2.04
N SER A 47 -12.21 18.47 -0.81
CA SER A 47 -11.25 19.49 -0.37
C SER A 47 -9.79 19.14 -0.66
N SER A 48 -9.50 17.84 -0.85
CA SER A 48 -8.20 17.29 -1.28
C SER A 48 -8.35 15.91 -1.91
N PHE A 49 -7.25 15.42 -2.47
CA PHE A 49 -7.14 14.10 -3.06
C PHE A 49 -5.88 13.39 -2.57
N ILE A 50 -6.01 12.07 -2.37
CA ILE A 50 -4.94 11.15 -1.98
C ILE A 50 -5.00 9.96 -2.93
N GLY A 51 -3.85 9.53 -3.44
CA GLY A 51 -3.74 8.29 -4.20
C GLY A 51 -3.09 7.22 -3.34
N LEU A 52 -3.63 6.00 -3.35
CA LEU A 52 -3.05 4.83 -2.71
C LEU A 52 -2.86 3.73 -3.77
N ILE A 53 -1.70 3.09 -3.73
CA ILE A 53 -1.41 1.83 -4.41
C ILE A 53 -1.09 0.81 -3.33
N LEU A 54 -1.87 -0.28 -3.28
CA LEU A 54 -1.64 -1.38 -2.36
C LEU A 54 -1.85 -2.74 -3.04
N GLY A 55 -0.75 -3.29 -3.55
CA GLY A 55 -0.71 -4.60 -4.19
C GLY A 55 0.55 -5.35 -3.75
N THR A 56 1.43 -5.62 -4.71
CA THR A 56 2.77 -6.16 -4.44
C THR A 56 3.54 -5.21 -3.51
N GLY A 57 3.57 -3.92 -3.82
CA GLY A 57 4.13 -2.86 -2.96
C GLY A 57 3.05 -2.03 -2.27
N MET A 58 3.48 -1.04 -1.50
CA MET A 58 2.63 -0.02 -0.90
C MET A 58 3.22 1.37 -1.10
N ASN A 59 2.43 2.27 -1.69
CA ASN A 59 2.79 3.67 -1.76
C ASN A 59 1.56 4.58 -1.74
N ALA A 60 1.77 5.86 -1.41
CA ALA A 60 0.72 6.86 -1.40
C ALA A 60 1.22 8.22 -1.90
N SER A 61 0.29 9.04 -2.39
CA SER A 61 0.52 10.44 -2.76
C SER A 61 -0.55 11.34 -2.17
N TYR A 62 -0.24 12.63 -2.01
CA TYR A 62 -1.18 13.65 -1.54
C TYR A 62 -0.86 15.01 -2.14
N ILE A 63 -1.78 15.97 -2.00
CA ILE A 63 -1.58 17.36 -2.43
C ILE A 63 -1.05 18.19 -1.26
N GLU A 64 0.11 18.85 -1.46
CA GLU A 64 0.76 19.73 -0.49
C GLU A 64 0.79 21.18 -0.99
N ARG A 65 0.79 22.15 -0.08
CA ARG A 65 1.03 23.56 -0.42
C ARG A 65 2.50 23.77 -0.75
N ASN A 66 2.78 24.51 -1.82
CA ASN A 66 4.16 24.78 -2.22
C ASN A 66 4.96 25.50 -1.12
N SER A 67 4.31 26.34 -0.32
CA SER A 67 4.91 27.01 0.84
C SER A 67 5.41 26.07 1.95
N GLU A 68 4.92 24.83 2.01
CA GLU A 68 5.35 23.82 2.99
C GLU A 68 6.50 22.93 2.47
N ILE A 69 6.84 23.04 1.18
CA ILE A 69 7.90 22.24 0.56
C ILE A 69 9.24 22.96 0.73
N ARG A 70 10.01 22.53 1.73
CA ARG A 70 11.30 23.15 2.11
C ARG A 70 12.51 22.64 1.32
N ASN A 71 12.29 21.89 0.24
CA ASN A 71 13.38 21.43 -0.62
C ASN A 71 13.86 22.60 -1.51
N SER A 72 15.16 22.91 -1.45
CA SER A 72 15.78 23.99 -2.23
C SER A 72 15.64 23.79 -3.74
N ASP A 73 15.57 22.55 -4.23
CA ASP A 73 15.51 22.24 -5.66
C ASP A 73 14.21 22.71 -6.32
N VAL A 74 13.19 23.01 -5.51
CA VAL A 74 11.86 23.46 -5.97
C VAL A 74 11.49 24.83 -5.42
N SER A 75 12.47 25.64 -4.99
CA SER A 75 12.24 26.97 -4.44
C SER A 75 11.62 27.97 -5.44
N SER A 76 11.63 27.64 -6.73
CA SER A 76 11.02 28.44 -7.81
C SER A 76 9.53 28.19 -7.99
N LEU A 77 8.94 27.21 -7.29
CA LEU A 77 7.50 26.97 -7.33
C LEU A 77 6.74 28.17 -6.78
N ASN A 78 5.59 28.48 -7.41
CA ASN A 78 4.66 29.49 -6.91
C ASN A 78 4.21 29.10 -5.49
N GLN A 79 4.51 29.93 -4.49
CA GLN A 79 4.28 29.63 -3.08
C GLN A 79 2.78 29.55 -2.72
N ASP A 80 1.91 30.19 -3.50
CA ASP A 80 0.45 30.10 -3.35
C ASP A 80 -0.14 28.86 -4.05
N GLY A 81 0.70 28.12 -4.77
CA GLY A 81 0.32 26.92 -5.51
C GLY A 81 0.31 25.65 -4.67
N TYR A 82 0.03 24.54 -5.36
CA TYR A 82 0.02 23.20 -4.79
C TYR A 82 0.80 22.25 -5.68
N GLN A 83 1.33 21.19 -5.07
CA GLN A 83 2.09 20.15 -5.73
C GLN A 83 1.66 18.79 -5.20
N ILE A 84 1.52 17.81 -6.10
CA ILE A 84 1.34 16.41 -5.69
C ILE A 84 2.69 15.89 -5.21
N ILE A 85 2.71 15.33 -3.99
CA ILE A 85 3.86 14.69 -3.37
C ILE A 85 3.63 13.18 -3.42
N ASN A 86 4.52 12.48 -4.11
CA ASN A 86 4.70 11.04 -3.94
C ASN A 86 5.50 10.80 -2.65
N ILE A 87 4.92 10.04 -1.71
CA ILE A 87 5.49 9.87 -0.36
C ILE A 87 6.63 8.85 -0.37
N GLU A 88 6.62 7.86 -1.26
CA GLU A 88 7.51 6.69 -1.22
C GLU A 88 7.49 6.01 0.16
N ALA A 89 6.27 5.77 0.67
CA ALA A 89 6.03 5.38 2.05
C ALA A 89 6.69 4.05 2.46
N GLY A 90 7.00 3.18 1.49
CA GLY A 90 7.70 1.92 1.75
C GLY A 90 9.06 2.09 2.45
N ASN A 91 9.73 3.24 2.25
CA ASN A 91 11.02 3.55 2.89
C ASN A 91 10.91 4.23 4.26
N PHE A 92 9.71 4.27 4.87
CA PHE A 92 9.51 4.92 6.17
C PHE A 92 10.28 4.22 7.31
N GLY A 93 11.50 4.68 7.60
CA GLY A 93 12.41 4.05 8.56
C GLY A 93 12.06 4.19 10.05
N LYS A 94 10.95 4.85 10.39
CA LYS A 94 10.50 5.01 11.79
C LYS A 94 9.38 4.04 12.20
N GLY A 95 8.97 3.13 11.32
CA GLY A 95 8.07 2.05 11.69
C GLY A 95 8.68 1.15 12.76
N GLN A 96 7.92 0.82 13.80
CA GLN A 96 8.37 -0.10 14.84
C GLN A 96 8.50 -1.51 14.24
N ARG A 97 9.69 -2.10 14.38
CA ARG A 97 10.01 -3.46 13.92
C ARG A 97 10.28 -4.35 15.12
N GLY A 98 9.61 -5.50 15.17
CA GLY A 98 9.91 -6.55 16.14
C GLY A 98 11.08 -7.42 15.68
N GLU A 99 11.47 -8.38 16.52
CA GLU A 99 12.53 -9.34 16.19
C GLU A 99 12.23 -10.14 14.92
N ILE A 100 10.97 -10.52 14.71
CA ILE A 100 10.51 -11.28 13.54
C ILE A 100 10.65 -10.43 12.27
N ASP A 101 10.30 -9.14 12.33
CA ASP A 101 10.42 -8.23 11.20
C ASP A 101 11.90 -8.02 10.82
N LEU A 102 12.79 -7.92 11.82
CA LEU A 102 14.24 -7.80 11.60
C LEU A 102 14.83 -9.08 11.00
N GLU A 103 14.43 -10.24 11.51
CA GLU A 103 14.89 -11.54 11.03
C GLU A 103 14.44 -11.81 9.59
N PHE A 104 13.19 -11.50 9.28
CA PHE A 104 12.68 -11.55 7.91
C PHE A 104 13.41 -10.57 7.00
N ASN A 105 13.59 -9.31 7.42
CA ASN A 105 14.24 -8.29 6.61
C ASN A 105 15.69 -8.67 6.21
N ARG A 106 16.45 -9.30 7.11
CA ARG A 106 17.82 -9.79 6.83
C ARG A 106 17.87 -10.85 5.72
N LYS A 107 16.78 -11.59 5.52
CA LYS A 107 16.65 -12.65 4.51
C LYS A 107 16.21 -12.11 3.14
N THR A 108 15.81 -10.84 3.05
CA THR A 108 15.41 -10.21 1.78
C THR A 108 16.62 -9.76 0.96
N LEU A 109 16.42 -9.55 -0.35
CA LEU A 109 17.49 -9.15 -1.27
C LEU A 109 18.12 -7.79 -0.93
N GLU A 110 17.33 -6.84 -0.43
CA GLU A 110 17.76 -5.47 -0.17
C GLU A 110 17.43 -5.03 1.27
N PRO A 111 18.11 -5.55 2.32
CA PRO A 111 17.73 -5.33 3.72
C PRO A 111 17.64 -3.85 4.15
N ASP A 112 18.33 -2.94 3.47
CA ASP A 112 18.37 -1.52 3.80
C ASP A 112 17.27 -0.69 3.12
N GLN A 113 16.52 -1.29 2.19
CA GLN A 113 15.46 -0.61 1.44
C GLN A 113 14.07 -1.13 1.79
N TYR A 114 13.06 -0.28 1.61
CA TYR A 114 11.63 -0.59 1.74
C TYR A 114 11.26 -1.27 3.08
N THR A 115 11.95 -0.89 4.15
CA THR A 115 11.84 -1.57 5.45
C THR A 115 10.45 -1.50 6.06
N TYR A 116 9.66 -0.46 5.75
CA TYR A 116 8.27 -0.35 6.17
C TYR A 116 7.38 -1.28 5.35
N GLU A 117 7.54 -1.26 4.04
CA GLU A 117 6.78 -2.08 3.09
C GLU A 117 6.88 -3.58 3.41
N LYS A 118 8.09 -4.04 3.75
CA LYS A 118 8.37 -5.44 4.08
C LYS A 118 7.59 -6.00 5.26
N MET A 119 7.05 -5.14 6.12
CA MET A 119 6.27 -5.61 7.27
C MET A 119 4.85 -6.05 6.88
N PHE A 120 4.34 -5.67 5.71
CA PHE A 120 2.91 -5.87 5.39
C PHE A 120 2.47 -5.88 3.92
N SER A 121 3.29 -5.48 2.94
CA SER A 121 2.83 -5.43 1.55
C SER A 121 2.59 -6.83 0.97
N GLY A 122 1.87 -6.91 -0.16
CA GLY A 122 1.51 -8.18 -0.77
C GLY A 122 2.71 -9.04 -1.17
N ALA A 123 3.86 -8.43 -1.51
CA ALA A 123 5.10 -9.14 -1.84
C ALA A 123 5.72 -9.85 -0.63
N TYR A 124 5.52 -9.30 0.57
CA TYR A 124 6.25 -9.69 1.76
C TYR A 124 5.37 -10.36 2.82
N LEU A 125 4.04 -10.17 2.76
CA LEU A 125 3.09 -10.69 3.74
C LEU A 125 3.19 -12.21 3.95
N GLY A 126 3.35 -12.97 2.87
CA GLY A 126 3.54 -14.42 2.98
C GLY A 126 4.89 -14.79 3.62
N GLY A 127 5.96 -14.09 3.23
CA GLY A 127 7.29 -14.29 3.80
C GLY A 127 7.36 -14.00 5.31
N ILE A 128 6.82 -12.85 5.74
CA ILE A 128 6.75 -12.51 7.17
C ILE A 128 5.82 -13.47 7.92
N ALA A 129 4.72 -13.93 7.31
CA ALA A 129 3.85 -14.94 7.92
C ALA A 129 4.59 -16.27 8.15
N GLY A 130 5.40 -16.71 7.19
CA GLY A 130 6.26 -17.87 7.34
C GLY A 130 7.25 -17.72 8.50
N GLU A 131 7.85 -16.54 8.66
CA GLU A 131 8.76 -16.27 9.79
C GLU A 131 8.01 -16.26 11.13
N VAL A 132 6.81 -15.69 11.21
CA VAL A 132 5.97 -15.76 12.42
C VAL A 132 5.64 -17.21 12.79
N VAL A 133 5.30 -18.06 11.83
CA VAL A 133 5.03 -19.48 12.09
C VAL A 133 6.28 -20.18 12.64
N LYS A 134 7.48 -19.88 12.11
CA LYS A 134 8.75 -20.42 12.64
C LYS A 134 9.01 -20.00 14.08
N PHE A 135 8.70 -18.76 14.46
CA PHE A 135 8.79 -18.31 15.85
C PHE A 135 7.77 -19.03 16.74
N ALA A 136 6.51 -19.10 16.32
CA ALA A 136 5.48 -19.82 17.06
C ALA A 136 5.79 -21.33 17.26
N LEU A 137 6.49 -21.96 16.30
CA LEU A 137 7.00 -23.32 16.45
C LEU A 137 8.08 -23.43 17.53
N ARG A 138 9.03 -22.48 17.57
CA ARG A 138 10.08 -22.43 18.61
C ARG A 138 9.47 -22.21 20.00
N ASP A 139 8.38 -21.47 20.09
CA ASP A 139 7.65 -21.20 21.33
C ASP A 139 6.72 -22.35 21.76
N GLY A 140 6.63 -23.43 20.97
CA GLY A 140 5.80 -24.60 21.30
C GLY A 140 4.30 -24.34 21.19
N ILE A 141 3.87 -23.36 20.38
CA ILE A 141 2.46 -23.00 20.21
C ILE A 141 1.65 -24.11 19.51
N PHE A 142 2.29 -24.79 18.55
CA PHE A 142 1.66 -25.80 17.71
C PHE A 142 1.91 -27.23 18.23
N SER A 143 1.05 -28.15 17.80
CA SER A 143 1.19 -29.57 18.11
C SER A 143 2.49 -30.17 17.54
N GLU A 144 2.87 -31.35 18.05
CA GLU A 144 3.96 -32.13 17.48
C GLU A 144 3.68 -32.57 16.03
N GLY A 145 2.41 -32.82 15.70
CA GLY A 145 1.97 -33.18 14.35
C GLY A 145 2.23 -32.06 13.35
N PHE A 146 1.82 -30.84 13.68
CA PHE A 146 2.14 -29.65 12.90
C PHE A 146 3.66 -29.48 12.79
N SER A 147 4.37 -29.53 13.93
CA SER A 147 5.80 -29.25 14.00
C SER A 147 6.63 -30.18 13.11
N LYS A 148 6.26 -31.47 13.05
CA LYS A 148 6.90 -32.45 12.15
C LYS A 148 6.55 -32.25 10.68
N ALA A 149 5.37 -31.72 10.39
CA ALA A 149 4.88 -31.54 9.02
C ALA A 149 5.29 -30.18 8.41
N PHE A 150 5.63 -29.19 9.24
CA PHE A 150 6.10 -27.89 8.76
C PHE A 150 7.50 -28.01 8.14
N SER A 151 7.64 -27.52 6.91
CA SER A 151 8.93 -27.46 6.22
C SER A 151 9.45 -26.04 6.21
N ASP A 152 10.74 -25.86 6.52
CA ASP A 152 11.42 -24.56 6.39
C ASP A 152 11.46 -24.04 4.95
N THR A 153 11.22 -24.91 3.98
CA THR A 153 11.12 -24.60 2.54
C THR A 153 9.69 -24.25 2.09
N LEU A 154 8.70 -24.26 2.99
CA LEU A 154 7.35 -23.83 2.66
C LEU A 154 7.36 -22.33 2.36
N ILE A 155 7.06 -21.98 1.11
CA ILE A 155 6.91 -20.60 0.67
C ILE A 155 5.42 -20.27 0.76
N LEU A 156 5.11 -19.23 1.54
CA LEU A 156 3.77 -18.66 1.62
C LEU A 156 3.71 -17.37 0.81
N GLU A 157 2.61 -17.18 0.11
CA GLU A 157 2.24 -15.94 -0.55
C GLU A 157 1.12 -15.24 0.20
N SER A 158 0.90 -13.94 -0.08
CA SER A 158 -0.23 -13.19 0.49
C SER A 158 -1.58 -13.87 0.20
N LYS A 159 -1.71 -14.51 -0.96
CA LYS A 159 -2.91 -15.28 -1.33
C LYS A 159 -3.15 -16.49 -0.42
N ASP A 160 -2.11 -17.16 0.05
CA ASP A 160 -2.25 -18.32 0.93
C ASP A 160 -2.88 -17.91 2.27
N ILE A 161 -2.44 -16.76 2.80
CA ILE A 161 -2.97 -16.18 4.03
C ILE A 161 -4.45 -15.84 3.86
N ASP A 162 -4.81 -15.19 2.76
CA ASP A 162 -6.19 -14.82 2.47
C ASP A 162 -7.09 -16.06 2.28
N ASP A 163 -6.65 -17.02 1.46
CA ASP A 163 -7.38 -18.28 1.23
C ASP A 163 -7.59 -19.03 2.56
N TYR A 164 -6.56 -19.07 3.41
CA TYR A 164 -6.63 -19.73 4.72
C TYR A 164 -7.68 -19.06 5.63
N LEU A 165 -7.67 -17.73 5.68
CA LEU A 165 -8.62 -16.96 6.48
C LEU A 165 -10.06 -17.11 5.99
N TYR A 166 -10.30 -17.27 4.68
CA TYR A 166 -11.65 -17.55 4.19
C TYR A 166 -12.09 -18.98 4.48
N PHE A 167 -11.27 -19.96 4.12
CA PHE A 167 -11.54 -21.37 4.38
C PHE A 167 -10.22 -22.15 4.25
N PRO A 168 -9.65 -22.68 5.35
CA PRO A 168 -8.32 -23.30 5.34
C PRO A 168 -8.07 -24.31 4.20
N PRO A 169 -9.02 -25.20 3.82
CA PRO A 169 -8.85 -26.10 2.68
C PRO A 169 -8.70 -25.45 1.30
N ARG A 170 -8.99 -24.14 1.13
CA ARG A 170 -8.72 -23.40 -0.12
C ARG A 170 -7.22 -23.16 -0.33
N CYS A 171 -6.44 -23.15 0.74
CA CYS A 171 -5.00 -22.91 0.68
C CYS A 171 -4.27 -24.17 0.20
N ALA A 172 -4.17 -24.32 -1.13
CA ALA A 172 -3.63 -25.51 -1.77
C ALA A 172 -2.15 -25.76 -1.43
N SER A 173 -1.37 -24.69 -1.29
CA SER A 173 0.05 -24.72 -0.88
C SER A 173 0.26 -25.37 0.49
N MET A 174 -0.72 -25.23 1.39
CA MET A 174 -0.68 -25.77 2.75
C MET A 174 -1.38 -27.13 2.88
N SER A 175 -1.82 -27.76 1.78
CA SER A 175 -2.60 -29.00 1.82
C SER A 175 -1.93 -30.15 2.59
N GLY A 176 -0.60 -30.29 2.50
CA GLY A 176 0.16 -31.25 3.30
C GLY A 176 0.11 -30.95 4.79
N LEU A 177 0.38 -29.69 5.16
CA LEU A 177 0.36 -29.22 6.55
C LEU A 177 -1.04 -29.34 7.16
N LEU A 178 -2.09 -28.98 6.40
CA LEU A 178 -3.48 -29.09 6.82
C LEU A 178 -3.90 -30.52 7.19
N LYS A 179 -3.26 -31.56 6.64
CA LYS A 179 -3.57 -32.96 7.02
C LYS A 179 -2.97 -33.32 8.39
N ALA A 180 -1.90 -32.65 8.80
CA ALA A 180 -1.22 -32.87 10.07
C ALA A 180 -1.78 -32.00 11.21
N MET A 181 -2.54 -30.95 10.89
CA MET A 181 -3.17 -30.07 11.88
C MET A 181 -4.40 -30.71 12.51
N ASP A 182 -4.45 -30.68 13.85
CA ASP A 182 -5.70 -30.82 14.59
C ASP A 182 -6.54 -29.53 14.51
N ASN A 183 -7.68 -29.51 15.22
CA ASN A 183 -8.55 -28.33 15.21
C ASN A 183 -7.94 -27.12 15.93
N GLU A 184 -7.14 -27.35 16.97
CA GLU A 184 -6.51 -26.26 17.71
C GLU A 184 -5.42 -25.57 16.89
N ASP A 185 -4.59 -26.35 16.20
CA ASP A 185 -3.56 -25.84 15.29
C ASP A 185 -4.18 -24.97 14.20
N ARG A 186 -5.32 -25.39 13.65
CA ARG A 186 -6.04 -24.60 12.64
C ARG A 186 -6.51 -23.25 13.19
N ILE A 187 -7.06 -23.26 14.40
CA ILE A 187 -7.53 -22.05 15.07
C ILE A 187 -6.36 -21.12 15.42
N LYS A 188 -5.26 -21.66 15.97
CA LYS A 188 -4.06 -20.90 16.31
C LYS A 188 -3.46 -20.24 15.07
N LEU A 189 -3.30 -20.99 13.98
CA LEU A 189 -2.77 -20.45 12.73
C LEU A 189 -3.71 -19.40 12.13
N TYR A 190 -5.03 -19.62 12.19
CA TYR A 190 -6.03 -18.63 11.78
C TYR A 190 -5.79 -17.31 12.51
N TYR A 191 -5.67 -17.32 13.84
CA TYR A 191 -5.46 -16.09 14.60
C TYR A 191 -4.09 -15.46 14.35
N ILE A 192 -3.04 -16.24 14.11
CA ILE A 192 -1.73 -15.70 13.71
C ILE A 192 -1.86 -14.91 12.40
N PHE A 193 -2.48 -15.50 11.39
CA PHE A 193 -2.71 -14.85 10.10
C PHE A 193 -3.65 -13.65 10.21
N ASP A 194 -4.73 -13.76 10.99
CA ASP A 194 -5.70 -12.68 11.17
C ASP A 194 -5.07 -11.47 11.88
N ASN A 195 -4.20 -11.71 12.87
CA ASN A 195 -3.43 -10.65 13.54
C ASN A 195 -2.38 -10.01 12.62
N LEU A 196 -1.79 -10.75 11.67
CA LEU A 196 -0.92 -10.17 10.64
C LEU A 196 -1.69 -9.25 9.70
N ILE A 197 -2.90 -9.65 9.28
CA ILE A 197 -3.79 -8.79 8.47
C ILE A 197 -4.21 -7.54 9.24
N GLU A 198 -4.55 -7.68 10.53
CA GLU A 198 -4.85 -6.53 11.41
C GLU A 198 -3.66 -5.57 11.51
N ARG A 199 -2.46 -6.11 11.75
CA ARG A 199 -1.20 -5.34 11.81
C ARG A 199 -0.93 -4.59 10.51
N ALA A 200 -1.10 -5.25 9.37
CA ALA A 200 -0.98 -4.64 8.05
C ALA A 200 -1.98 -3.48 7.87
N ALA A 201 -3.21 -3.63 8.35
CA ALA A 201 -4.23 -2.60 8.26
C ALA A 201 -3.87 -1.36 9.10
N ILE A 202 -3.28 -1.56 10.28
CA ILE A 202 -2.75 -0.47 11.10
C ILE A 202 -1.67 0.29 10.30
N PHE A 203 -0.70 -0.40 9.71
CA PHE A 203 0.38 0.26 8.98
C PHE A 203 -0.10 1.07 7.78
N VAL A 204 -1.06 0.55 7.01
CA VAL A 204 -1.70 1.30 5.92
C VAL A 204 -2.48 2.50 6.45
N SER A 205 -3.24 2.34 7.55
CA SER A 205 -4.01 3.42 8.16
C SER A 205 -3.12 4.57 8.63
N VAL A 206 -1.92 4.29 9.13
CA VAL A 206 -0.94 5.32 9.54
C VAL A 206 -0.50 6.16 8.34
N VAL A 207 -0.22 5.54 7.19
CA VAL A 207 0.20 6.28 5.99
C VAL A 207 -0.94 7.15 5.46
N LEU A 208 -2.14 6.59 5.31
CA LEU A 208 -3.30 7.33 4.82
C LEU A 208 -3.70 8.46 5.77
N SER A 209 -3.75 8.19 7.08
CA SER A 209 -4.07 9.22 8.07
C SER A 209 -3.03 10.34 8.06
N SER A 210 -1.74 10.00 7.90
CA SER A 210 -0.67 11.01 7.80
C SER A 210 -0.84 11.88 6.55
N ALA A 211 -1.21 11.29 5.41
CA ALA A 211 -1.51 12.04 4.19
C ALA A 211 -2.73 12.97 4.35
N VAL A 212 -3.81 12.49 5.00
CA VAL A 212 -4.99 13.31 5.31
C VAL A 212 -4.60 14.48 6.22
N ILE A 213 -3.88 14.22 7.32
CA ILE A 213 -3.42 15.26 8.25
C ILE A 213 -2.54 16.27 7.53
N LYS A 214 -1.56 15.82 6.74
CA LYS A 214 -0.63 16.71 6.03
C LYS A 214 -1.31 17.57 4.99
N SER A 215 -2.37 17.07 4.33
CA SER A 215 -3.15 17.88 3.40
C SER A 215 -3.75 19.14 4.05
N SER A 216 -3.92 19.15 5.39
CA SER A 216 -4.54 20.25 6.13
C SER A 216 -5.97 20.57 5.63
N LYS A 217 -6.68 19.55 5.13
CA LYS A 217 -8.06 19.59 4.65
C LYS A 217 -8.97 18.73 5.55
N ALA A 218 -10.11 18.25 5.05
CA ALA A 218 -11.10 17.46 5.80
C ALA A 218 -11.76 18.18 6.99
N ILE A 219 -11.84 19.52 6.94
CA ILE A 219 -12.49 20.35 7.99
C ILE A 219 -13.99 20.50 7.71
N ASP A 220 -14.37 20.65 6.44
CA ASP A 220 -15.75 20.86 6.03
C ASP A 220 -16.40 19.51 5.65
N PRO A 221 -17.48 19.07 6.32
CA PRO A 221 -18.19 17.82 6.00
C PRO A 221 -18.76 17.78 4.58
N CYS A 222 -19.04 18.93 3.98
CA CYS A 222 -19.53 19.01 2.60
C CYS A 222 -18.41 18.70 1.59
N TYR A 223 -17.14 18.83 1.99
CA TYR A 223 -15.96 18.67 1.15
C TYR A 223 -14.93 17.73 1.81
N PRO A 224 -15.21 16.42 1.91
CA PRO A 224 -14.26 15.49 2.49
C PRO A 224 -12.99 15.39 1.64
N VAL A 225 -11.98 14.69 2.16
CA VAL A 225 -10.81 14.28 1.39
C VAL A 225 -11.13 12.99 0.62
N CYS A 226 -10.90 12.98 -0.69
CA CYS A 226 -11.05 11.78 -1.52
C CYS A 226 -9.76 10.94 -1.45
N ILE A 227 -9.88 9.67 -1.08
CA ILE A 227 -8.79 8.70 -1.11
C ILE A 227 -9.11 7.73 -2.25
N THR A 228 -8.38 7.80 -3.34
CA THR A 228 -8.51 6.81 -4.44
C THR A 228 -7.55 5.67 -4.18
N ALA A 229 -8.10 4.52 -3.79
CA ALA A 229 -7.33 3.32 -3.48
C ALA A 229 -7.38 2.33 -4.65
N GLU A 230 -6.21 2.02 -5.18
CA GLU A 230 -5.96 0.97 -6.16
C GLU A 230 -5.25 -0.19 -5.46
N GLY A 231 -5.56 -1.42 -5.88
CA GLY A 231 -5.04 -2.62 -5.27
C GLY A 231 -6.14 -3.63 -5.01
N SER A 232 -6.15 -4.74 -5.75
CA SER A 232 -7.19 -5.76 -5.56
C SER A 232 -7.17 -6.37 -4.16
N SER A 233 -5.98 -6.49 -3.55
CA SER A 233 -5.81 -7.00 -2.19
C SER A 233 -6.47 -6.10 -1.15
N PHE A 234 -6.45 -4.77 -1.34
CA PHE A 234 -7.10 -3.83 -0.42
C PHE A 234 -8.60 -4.12 -0.24
N TYR A 235 -9.29 -4.49 -1.31
CA TYR A 235 -10.74 -4.75 -1.30
C TYR A 235 -11.12 -6.23 -1.12
N LYS A 236 -10.27 -7.18 -1.54
CA LYS A 236 -10.58 -8.61 -1.52
C LYS A 236 -10.11 -9.31 -0.25
N MET A 237 -9.00 -8.85 0.33
CA MET A 237 -8.40 -9.50 1.49
C MET A 237 -9.34 -9.44 2.68
N LYS A 238 -9.53 -10.57 3.36
CA LYS A 238 -10.57 -10.73 4.39
C LYS A 238 -10.51 -9.62 5.43
N ASN A 239 -11.60 -8.86 5.56
CA ASN A 239 -11.78 -7.74 6.51
C ASN A 239 -10.75 -6.61 6.40
N PHE A 240 -9.89 -6.58 5.38
CA PHE A 240 -8.76 -5.64 5.38
C PHE A 240 -9.22 -4.18 5.25
N TYR A 241 -10.07 -3.90 4.25
CA TYR A 241 -10.65 -2.57 4.03
C TYR A 241 -11.31 -2.02 5.31
N SER A 242 -12.19 -2.81 5.95
CA SER A 242 -12.93 -2.36 7.13
C SER A 242 -12.02 -2.12 8.35
N ARG A 243 -10.92 -2.87 8.45
CA ARG A 243 -9.89 -2.63 9.48
C ARG A 243 -9.12 -1.35 9.21
N VAL A 244 -8.68 -1.11 7.97
CA VAL A 244 -8.01 0.14 7.60
C VAL A 244 -8.91 1.33 7.91
N ASP A 245 -10.17 1.29 7.47
CA ASP A 245 -11.15 2.34 7.73
C ASP A 245 -11.36 2.58 9.23
N ARG A 246 -11.56 1.53 10.02
CA ARG A 246 -11.71 1.64 11.48
C ARG A 246 -10.49 2.28 12.15
N TYR A 247 -9.28 1.90 11.77
CA TYR A 247 -8.06 2.49 12.35
C TYR A 247 -7.85 3.93 11.90
N MET A 248 -8.19 4.27 10.65
CA MET A 248 -8.20 5.66 10.18
C MET A 248 -9.18 6.51 10.98
N GLN A 249 -10.42 6.05 11.17
CA GLN A 249 -11.43 6.75 11.99
C GLN A 249 -10.91 7.01 13.41
N LYS A 250 -10.21 6.04 14.01
CA LYS A 250 -9.59 6.23 15.32
C LYS A 250 -8.49 7.29 15.30
N ILE A 251 -7.49 7.15 14.42
CA ILE A 251 -6.31 8.05 14.36
C ILE A 251 -6.74 9.48 14.01
N LEU A 252 -7.64 9.64 13.05
CA LEU A 252 -8.13 10.94 12.60
C LEU A 252 -9.13 11.54 13.60
N GLY A 253 -9.98 10.71 14.21
CA GLY A 253 -10.95 11.15 15.21
C GLY A 253 -10.33 11.68 16.49
N GLU A 254 -9.20 11.11 16.94
CA GLU A 254 -8.39 11.65 18.04
C GLU A 254 -7.82 13.06 17.73
N ARG A 255 -7.83 13.46 16.45
CA ARG A 255 -7.37 14.77 15.97
C ARG A 255 -8.51 15.68 15.50
N GLY A 256 -9.76 15.28 15.70
CA GLY A 256 -10.93 16.04 15.27
C GLY A 256 -11.15 16.04 13.75
N ILE A 257 -10.55 15.10 13.01
CA ILE A 257 -10.70 14.96 11.56
C ILE A 257 -11.64 13.78 11.29
N TYR A 258 -12.77 14.03 10.62
CA TYR A 258 -13.81 13.01 10.42
C TYR A 258 -14.26 12.87 8.96
N HIS A 259 -13.75 13.69 8.04
CA HIS A 259 -14.33 13.85 6.71
C HIS A 259 -13.39 13.35 5.61
N TYR A 260 -13.45 12.05 5.32
CA TYR A 260 -12.78 11.43 4.19
C TYR A 260 -13.68 10.37 3.54
N GLU A 261 -13.42 10.05 2.28
CA GLU A 261 -14.11 8.99 1.54
C GLU A 261 -13.07 8.13 0.81
N ILE A 262 -13.08 6.82 1.03
CA ILE A 262 -12.22 5.87 0.31
C ILE A 262 -13.00 5.33 -0.88
N ASN A 263 -12.48 5.59 -2.07
CA ASN A 263 -13.14 5.34 -3.33
C ASN A 263 -12.30 4.43 -4.23
N ARG A 264 -13.01 3.62 -5.02
CA ARG A 264 -12.42 2.81 -6.09
C ARG A 264 -12.76 3.44 -7.43
N VAL A 265 -11.74 3.67 -8.25
CA VAL A 265 -11.90 4.13 -9.63
C VAL A 265 -11.47 3.01 -10.56
N GLU A 266 -12.34 2.67 -11.51
CA GLU A 266 -12.01 1.67 -12.53
C GLU A 266 -10.92 2.21 -13.46
N ASN A 267 -9.90 1.41 -13.74
CA ASN A 267 -8.74 1.80 -14.55
C ASN A 267 -8.06 3.10 -14.09
N ALA A 268 -8.01 3.34 -12.77
CA ALA A 268 -7.50 4.58 -12.17
C ALA A 268 -6.15 5.02 -12.77
N ILE A 269 -5.18 4.12 -12.90
CA ILE A 269 -3.86 4.47 -13.43
C ILE A 269 -3.93 5.01 -14.88
N LEU A 270 -4.74 4.38 -15.73
CA LEU A 270 -4.91 4.81 -17.11
C LEU A 270 -5.62 6.17 -17.19
N CYS A 271 -6.72 6.32 -16.44
CA CYS A 271 -7.47 7.58 -16.38
C CYS A 271 -6.59 8.72 -15.85
N GLY A 272 -5.86 8.48 -14.77
CA GLY A 272 -4.94 9.45 -14.17
C GLY A 272 -3.79 9.85 -15.08
N ALA A 273 -3.19 8.90 -15.80
CA ALA A 273 -2.16 9.19 -16.78
C ALA A 273 -2.69 10.01 -17.96
N ALA A 274 -3.92 9.73 -18.43
CA ALA A 274 -4.57 10.52 -19.46
C ALA A 274 -4.87 11.95 -18.98
N MET A 275 -5.35 12.10 -17.74
CA MET A 275 -5.57 13.41 -17.11
C MET A 275 -4.26 14.20 -17.02
N ALA A 276 -3.16 13.58 -16.59
CA ALA A 276 -1.85 14.21 -16.53
C ALA A 276 -1.40 14.74 -17.91
N GLY A 277 -1.65 13.97 -18.98
CA GLY A 277 -1.35 14.38 -20.35
C GLY A 277 -2.22 15.53 -20.88
N LEU A 278 -3.40 15.77 -20.30
CA LEU A 278 -4.29 16.89 -20.66
C LEU A 278 -3.92 18.19 -19.95
N VAL A 279 -3.44 18.11 -18.71
CA VAL A 279 -3.13 19.29 -17.88
C VAL A 279 -1.66 19.76 -17.96
N GLY A 280 -0.74 18.92 -18.46
CA GLY A 280 0.68 19.26 -18.71
C GLY A 280 0.95 19.94 -20.05
#